data_AF-A0A960KJ89-F1
#
_entry.id   AF-A0A960KJ89-F1
#
_cell.length_a   1.000
_cell.length_b   1.000
_cell.length_c   1.000
_cell.angle_alpha   90.00
_cell.angle_beta   90.00
_cell.angle_gamma   90.00
#
_symmetry.space_group_name_H-M   'P 1'
#
loop_
_entity.id
_entity.type
_entity.pdbx_description
1 polymer ?
#
loop_
_entity_poly.entity_id
_entity_poly.type
_entity_poly.pdbx_seq_one_letter_code
_entity_poly.pdbx_strand_id
1 'polypeptide(L)'
;MPRSKAWIAVIRGLIQPYDRRRQDAVNKVWNQLPVHTQAPSQVLGTFSAGCAATHGIHERCDFGCTACYLPKTANLMKPMPLDAVFEQLRVIREHLGPGGNVQLTSGEVTLLPANELAQVVAKSRELDLSPMLMTHGQNLLDDPSYLKHLTDAGLTKVCFHVDTHQRGRRGIPRPQNEGQLLYVRNAIAELLTTHHKENGRRIKAASSLTITAENAPELPEIIDWFLDKAPAFRLLSLQPVAEVGRTKHRGSSADDVWTQVNRYFGRNIDPHAFWFGHKACSKIAVFMVVKTTRERFEWEAVRSGFPMDRAFFDRAIETFRGVVINDQPFPIAASRIVGAMIRRPLFLLHAVIYGIRRLWQQKKLVRKILASSWSKPFQTRAFPFAIVVHDFMSADQIETPLGQERVSACAFKVPYKGEMVSMCAFNAMGHRQASYDESRSISDRASCSEATV
;
A
#
# COMPACT_ATOMS: atom_id res chain seq x y z
N MET A 1 -3.88 -5.84 25.63
CA MET A 1 -4.89 -6.93 25.73
C MET A 1 -4.47 -7.86 26.88
N PRO A 2 -5.34 -8.18 27.85
CA PRO A 2 -4.99 -9.08 28.97
C PRO A 2 -4.54 -10.46 28.46
N ARG A 3 -3.54 -11.07 29.09
CA ARG A 3 -2.95 -12.36 28.66
C ARG A 3 -4.00 -13.47 28.46
N SER A 4 -5.05 -13.52 29.29
CA SER A 4 -6.14 -14.51 29.18
C SER A 4 -6.97 -14.38 27.90
N LYS A 5 -7.23 -13.14 27.44
CA LYS A 5 -7.98 -12.90 26.18
C LYS A 5 -7.14 -13.22 24.94
N ALA A 6 -5.82 -13.08 25.01
CA ALA A 6 -4.92 -13.34 23.88
C ALA A 6 -4.86 -14.83 23.51
N TRP A 7 -4.79 -15.74 24.49
CA TRP A 7 -4.79 -17.17 24.23
C TRP A 7 -6.10 -17.67 23.61
N ILE A 8 -7.24 -17.15 24.07
CA ILE A 8 -8.55 -17.46 23.46
C ILE A 8 -8.58 -17.01 21.99
N ALA A 9 -8.02 -15.84 21.67
CA ALA A 9 -7.95 -15.36 20.29
C ALA A 9 -7.04 -16.23 19.40
N VAL A 10 -5.93 -16.75 19.94
CA VAL A 10 -5.03 -17.69 19.25
C VAL A 10 -5.73 -19.03 18.99
N ILE A 11 -6.39 -19.61 20.00
CA ILE A 11 -7.15 -20.86 19.84
C ILE A 11 -8.29 -20.65 18.82
N ARG A 12 -9.02 -19.55 18.92
CA ARG A 12 -10.06 -19.19 17.94
C ARG A 12 -9.46 -19.04 16.55
N GLY A 13 -8.28 -18.45 16.39
CA GLY A 13 -7.61 -18.36 15.09
C GLY A 13 -7.29 -19.74 14.50
N LEU A 14 -6.92 -20.71 15.33
CA LEU A 14 -6.72 -22.11 14.89
C LEU A 14 -8.05 -22.80 14.54
N ILE A 15 -9.14 -22.56 15.26
CA ILE A 15 -10.44 -23.26 15.07
C ILE A 15 -11.33 -22.57 14.02
N GLN A 16 -11.21 -21.25 13.89
CA GLN A 16 -11.99 -20.39 12.99
C GLN A 16 -11.04 -19.41 12.30
N PRO A 17 -10.19 -19.90 11.37
CA PRO A 17 -9.18 -19.07 10.71
C PRO A 17 -9.78 -18.03 9.74
N TYR A 18 -11.02 -18.26 9.30
CA TYR A 18 -11.75 -17.41 8.35
C TYR A 18 -12.74 -16.50 9.09
N ASP A 19 -12.82 -15.22 8.71
CA ASP A 19 -13.87 -14.31 9.17
C ASP A 19 -14.97 -14.24 8.11
N ARG A 20 -16.21 -14.57 8.48
CA ARG A 20 -17.36 -14.59 7.56
C ARG A 20 -17.59 -13.24 6.90
N ARG A 21 -17.48 -12.13 7.65
CA ARG A 21 -17.68 -10.78 7.09
C ARG A 21 -16.59 -10.44 6.07
N ARG A 22 -15.36 -10.94 6.26
CA ARG A 22 -14.28 -10.79 5.29
C ARG A 22 -14.53 -11.67 4.06
N GLN A 23 -15.00 -12.91 4.24
CA GLN A 23 -15.39 -13.79 3.14
C GLN A 23 -16.51 -13.18 2.29
N ASP A 24 -17.54 -12.63 2.92
CA ASP A 24 -18.65 -11.97 2.22
C ASP A 24 -18.14 -10.77 1.42
N ALA A 25 -17.27 -9.94 2.00
CA ALA A 25 -16.67 -8.79 1.30
C ALA A 25 -15.84 -9.20 0.07
N VAL A 26 -14.94 -10.19 0.21
CA VAL A 26 -14.12 -10.65 -0.94
C VAL A 26 -14.98 -11.34 -1.99
N ASN A 27 -15.97 -12.15 -1.61
CA ASN A 27 -16.85 -12.82 -2.56
C ASN A 27 -17.74 -11.83 -3.31
N LYS A 28 -18.25 -10.79 -2.64
CA LYS A 28 -18.98 -9.68 -3.29
C LYS A 28 -18.11 -9.03 -4.37
N VAL A 29 -16.86 -8.70 -4.04
CA VAL A 29 -15.94 -8.11 -5.00
C VAL A 29 -15.61 -9.07 -6.15
N TRP A 30 -15.35 -10.35 -5.87
CA TRP A 30 -15.10 -11.36 -6.92
C TRP A 30 -16.22 -11.43 -7.94
N ASN A 31 -17.47 -11.48 -7.47
CA ASN A 31 -18.64 -11.58 -8.33
C ASN A 31 -18.90 -10.31 -9.14
N GLN A 32 -18.36 -9.16 -8.71
CA GLN A 32 -18.44 -7.90 -9.44
C GLN A 32 -17.33 -7.75 -10.50
N LEU A 33 -16.28 -8.59 -10.46
CA LEU A 33 -15.20 -8.51 -11.42
C LEU A 33 -15.65 -9.02 -12.80
N PRO A 34 -15.25 -8.35 -13.89
CA PRO A 34 -15.43 -8.89 -15.24
C PRO A 34 -14.84 -10.29 -15.35
N VAL A 35 -15.55 -11.21 -16.00
CA VAL A 35 -15.24 -12.65 -16.03
C VAL A 35 -13.80 -12.92 -16.50
N HIS A 36 -13.33 -12.22 -17.52
CA HIS A 36 -11.97 -12.40 -18.04
C HIS A 36 -10.86 -11.87 -17.12
N THR A 37 -11.20 -11.09 -16.10
CA THR A 37 -10.26 -10.65 -15.04
C THR A 37 -10.24 -11.59 -13.83
N GLN A 38 -11.19 -12.52 -13.75
CA GLN A 38 -11.25 -13.56 -12.73
C GLN A 38 -10.27 -14.67 -13.09
N ALA A 39 -9.11 -14.69 -12.42
CA ALA A 39 -8.06 -15.66 -12.66
C ALA A 39 -7.49 -16.21 -11.35
N PRO A 40 -6.80 -17.36 -11.36
CA PRO A 40 -6.21 -17.92 -10.14
C PRO A 40 -5.21 -16.99 -9.41
N SER A 41 -4.53 -16.07 -10.10
CA SER A 41 -3.66 -15.05 -9.47
C SER A 41 -4.39 -13.84 -8.93
N GLN A 42 -5.68 -13.71 -9.22
CA GLN A 42 -6.42 -12.53 -8.85
C GLN A 42 -6.52 -12.49 -7.32
N VAL A 43 -5.90 -11.48 -6.73
CA VAL A 43 -5.90 -11.21 -5.29
C VAL A 43 -7.16 -10.43 -4.89
N LEU A 44 -7.67 -9.61 -5.81
CA LEU A 44 -8.91 -8.86 -5.63
C LEU A 44 -10.11 -9.83 -5.68
N GLY A 45 -10.93 -9.82 -4.64
CA GLY A 45 -12.06 -10.74 -4.49
C GLY A 45 -11.69 -12.14 -3.99
N THR A 46 -10.43 -12.42 -3.68
CA THR A 46 -10.01 -13.68 -3.03
C THR A 46 -9.43 -13.41 -1.65
N PHE A 47 -8.17 -12.98 -1.59
CA PHE A 47 -7.48 -12.66 -0.36
C PHE A 47 -7.80 -11.23 0.11
N SER A 48 -8.10 -10.31 -0.83
CA SER A 48 -8.51 -8.95 -0.48
C SER A 48 -9.70 -8.43 -1.25
N ALA A 49 -10.54 -7.63 -0.58
CA ALA A 49 -11.63 -6.86 -1.21
C ALA A 49 -11.11 -5.56 -1.86
N GLY A 50 -9.79 -5.40 -1.98
CA GLY A 50 -9.13 -4.21 -2.49
C GLY A 50 -8.55 -3.34 -1.38
N CYS A 51 -8.35 -2.08 -1.71
CA CYS A 51 -7.90 -1.00 -0.84
C CYS A 51 -8.85 0.19 -1.02
N ALA A 52 -8.97 1.01 0.00
CA ALA A 52 -9.70 2.27 -0.09
C ALA A 52 -8.83 3.45 0.34
N ALA A 53 -9.28 4.65 0.02
CA ALA A 53 -8.71 5.90 0.50
C ALA A 53 -9.80 6.83 1.03
N THR A 54 -9.45 7.64 2.03
CA THR A 54 -10.25 8.82 2.40
C THR A 54 -10.09 9.94 1.37
N HIS A 55 -11.03 10.86 1.33
CA HIS A 55 -10.88 12.15 0.64
C HIS A 55 -11.39 13.28 1.54
N GLY A 56 -11.02 14.53 1.27
CA GLY A 56 -11.51 15.70 2.02
C GLY A 56 -10.97 15.85 3.44
N ILE A 57 -10.23 14.88 3.98
CA ILE A 57 -9.67 14.94 5.35
C ILE A 57 -8.80 16.19 5.53
N HIS A 58 -7.91 16.46 4.57
CA HIS A 58 -7.12 17.68 4.49
C HIS A 58 -6.56 17.81 3.05
N GLU A 59 -7.25 18.56 2.19
CA GLU A 59 -6.88 18.67 0.77
C GLU A 59 -5.74 19.67 0.52
N ARG A 60 -5.48 20.56 1.49
CA ARG A 60 -4.35 21.48 1.43
C ARG A 60 -3.02 20.73 1.58
N CYS A 61 -2.01 21.24 0.90
CA CYS A 61 -0.64 20.77 0.97
C CYS A 61 0.29 21.97 0.98
N ASP A 62 1.35 21.91 1.78
CA ASP A 62 2.45 22.87 1.82
C ASP A 62 3.49 22.61 0.71
N PHE A 63 3.30 21.55 -0.08
CA PHE A 63 4.09 21.27 -1.28
C PHE A 63 3.35 21.65 -2.57
N GLY A 64 4.10 22.14 -3.55
CA GLY A 64 3.64 22.54 -4.89
C GLY A 64 4.03 21.56 -5.99
N CYS A 65 3.75 20.27 -5.83
CA CYS A 65 4.24 19.22 -6.73
C CYS A 65 3.82 19.42 -8.20
N THR A 66 4.73 19.12 -9.15
CA THR A 66 4.48 19.25 -10.59
C THR A 66 3.69 18.08 -11.19
N ALA A 67 3.49 17.00 -10.43
CA ALA A 67 2.73 15.80 -10.80
C ALA A 67 1.53 15.55 -9.86
N CYS A 68 0.92 16.62 -9.33
CA CYS A 68 -0.16 16.48 -8.36
C CYS A 68 -1.50 16.18 -9.03
N TYR A 69 -2.12 15.04 -8.70
CA TYR A 69 -3.46 14.69 -9.21
C TYR A 69 -4.60 15.53 -8.61
N LEU A 70 -4.34 16.30 -7.54
CA LEU A 70 -5.36 17.18 -6.96
C LEU A 70 -5.56 18.44 -7.81
N PRO A 71 -6.81 18.93 -7.94
CA PRO A 71 -7.10 20.13 -8.72
C PRO A 71 -6.54 21.39 -8.05
N LYS A 72 -6.48 22.50 -8.81
CA LYS A 72 -5.97 23.81 -8.34
C LYS A 72 -6.70 24.34 -7.10
N THR A 73 -7.96 23.97 -6.94
CA THR A 73 -8.84 24.37 -5.84
C THR A 73 -8.56 23.67 -4.51
N ALA A 74 -7.75 22.61 -4.49
CA ALA A 74 -7.51 21.78 -3.30
C ALA A 74 -6.95 22.58 -2.10
N ASN A 75 -6.02 23.51 -2.35
CA ASN A 75 -5.41 24.34 -1.30
C ASN A 75 -6.35 25.38 -0.67
N LEU A 76 -7.54 25.57 -1.26
CA LEU A 76 -8.57 26.48 -0.76
C LEU A 76 -9.62 25.74 0.09
N MET A 77 -9.53 24.42 0.18
CA MET A 77 -10.51 23.62 0.91
C MET A 77 -10.17 23.59 2.39
N LYS A 78 -11.20 23.75 3.23
CA LYS A 78 -11.11 23.47 4.66
C LYS A 78 -11.08 21.96 4.89
N PRO A 79 -10.47 21.48 5.99
CA PRO A 79 -10.60 20.10 6.42
C PRO A 79 -12.07 19.72 6.58
N MET A 80 -12.43 18.50 6.20
CA MET A 80 -13.73 17.93 6.50
C MET A 80 -13.87 17.72 8.03
N PRO A 81 -15.06 17.97 8.62
CA PRO A 81 -15.32 17.61 10.02
C PRO A 81 -15.05 16.12 10.29
N LEU A 82 -14.53 15.80 11.48
CA LEU A 82 -14.15 14.43 11.84
C LEU A 82 -15.32 13.43 11.70
N ASP A 83 -16.55 13.81 12.02
CA ASP A 83 -17.71 12.93 11.90
C ASP A 83 -17.98 12.49 10.46
N ALA A 84 -17.76 13.37 9.49
CA ALA A 84 -17.90 13.04 8.07
C ALA A 84 -16.74 12.16 7.59
N VAL A 85 -15.53 12.33 8.14
CA VAL A 85 -14.41 11.39 7.92
C VAL A 85 -14.74 10.02 8.53
N PHE A 86 -15.34 9.97 9.71
CA PHE A 86 -15.75 8.72 10.35
C PHE A 86 -16.82 8.00 9.54
N GLU A 87 -17.74 8.73 8.92
CA GLU A 87 -18.72 8.15 8.01
C GLU A 87 -18.09 7.55 6.76
N GLN A 88 -17.11 8.24 6.15
CA GLN A 88 -16.30 7.65 5.08
C GLN A 88 -15.66 6.32 5.53
N LEU A 89 -15.09 6.27 6.74
CA LEU A 89 -14.49 5.04 7.28
C LEU A 89 -15.53 3.91 7.47
N ARG A 90 -16.79 4.22 7.83
CA ARG A 90 -17.86 3.21 7.93
C ARG A 90 -18.19 2.61 6.56
N VAL A 91 -18.37 3.45 5.55
CA VAL A 91 -18.61 3.01 4.15
C VAL A 91 -17.45 2.14 3.65
N ILE A 92 -16.21 2.57 3.91
CA ILE A 92 -15.00 1.81 3.57
C ILE A 92 -15.00 0.45 4.28
N ARG A 93 -15.37 0.41 5.57
CA ARG A 93 -15.41 -0.82 6.36
C ARG A 93 -16.49 -1.79 5.89
N GLU A 94 -17.63 -1.29 5.45
CA GLU A 94 -18.68 -2.12 4.85
C GLU A 94 -18.18 -2.77 3.56
N HIS A 95 -17.49 -2.02 2.71
CA HIS A 95 -16.97 -2.53 1.44
C HIS A 95 -15.81 -3.52 1.62
N LEU A 96 -14.81 -3.18 2.44
CA LEU A 96 -13.58 -3.97 2.54
C LEU A 96 -13.67 -5.13 3.52
N GLY A 97 -14.62 -5.11 4.45
CA GLY A 97 -14.68 -6.08 5.54
C GLY A 97 -13.57 -5.89 6.60
N PRO A 98 -13.52 -6.78 7.61
CA PRO A 98 -12.47 -6.85 8.64
C PRO A 98 -11.04 -6.81 8.09
N GLY A 99 -10.17 -6.02 8.70
CA GLY A 99 -8.76 -5.84 8.30
C GLY A 99 -8.57 -5.18 6.94
N GLY A 100 -9.59 -4.48 6.41
CA GLY A 100 -9.54 -3.74 5.17
C GLY A 100 -8.46 -2.65 5.18
N ASN A 101 -7.67 -2.54 4.11
CA ASN A 101 -6.64 -1.51 4.01
C ASN A 101 -7.26 -0.17 3.62
N VAL A 102 -7.06 0.86 4.45
CA VAL A 102 -7.49 2.23 4.18
C VAL A 102 -6.29 3.16 4.16
N GLN A 103 -6.15 3.97 3.11
CA GLN A 103 -5.17 5.03 3.02
C GLN A 103 -5.79 6.32 3.58
N LEU A 104 -5.19 6.87 4.63
CA LEU A 104 -5.49 8.20 5.14
C LEU A 104 -4.71 9.19 4.29
N THR A 105 -5.39 9.78 3.32
CA THR A 105 -4.79 10.57 2.24
C THR A 105 -5.71 11.70 1.79
N SER A 106 -5.13 12.74 1.18
CA SER A 106 -5.75 13.85 0.43
C SER A 106 -4.61 14.72 -0.11
N GLY A 107 -4.42 15.95 0.41
CA GLY A 107 -3.21 16.75 0.28
C GLY A 107 -2.13 16.25 1.25
N GLU A 108 -1.68 17.09 2.19
CA GLU A 108 -0.79 16.65 3.27
C GLU A 108 -1.56 16.54 4.59
N VAL A 109 -1.97 15.32 4.93
CA VAL A 109 -2.82 15.08 6.11
C VAL A 109 -2.10 15.32 7.44
N THR A 110 -0.76 15.35 7.44
CA THR A 110 0.03 15.68 8.64
C THR A 110 0.09 17.19 8.94
N LEU A 111 -0.56 18.03 8.14
CA LEU A 111 -0.80 19.44 8.47
C LEU A 111 -1.99 19.62 9.44
N LEU A 112 -2.79 18.58 9.66
CA LEU A 112 -3.78 18.58 10.73
C LEU A 112 -3.10 18.56 12.10
N PRO A 113 -3.77 19.01 13.16
CA PRO A 113 -3.33 18.74 14.52
C PRO A 113 -3.16 17.23 14.77
N ALA A 114 -2.06 16.84 15.44
CA ALA A 114 -1.72 15.44 15.67
C ALA A 114 -2.84 14.66 16.39
N ASN A 115 -3.55 15.32 17.32
CA ASN A 115 -4.68 14.77 18.05
C ASN A 115 -5.91 14.50 17.16
N GLU A 116 -6.17 15.33 16.15
CA GLU A 116 -7.27 15.11 15.20
C GLU A 116 -6.96 13.92 14.28
N LEU A 117 -5.76 13.87 13.70
CA LEU A 117 -5.37 12.73 12.86
C LEU A 117 -5.26 11.43 13.68
N ALA A 118 -4.83 11.51 14.94
CA ALA A 118 -4.85 10.39 15.88
C ALA A 118 -6.27 9.86 16.13
N GLN A 119 -7.29 10.73 16.20
CA GLN A 119 -8.69 10.29 16.31
C GLN A 119 -9.14 9.52 15.06
N VAL A 120 -8.74 9.94 13.86
CA VAL A 120 -9.03 9.22 12.61
C VAL A 120 -8.35 7.84 12.58
N VAL A 121 -7.09 7.76 13.03
CA VAL A 121 -6.38 6.49 13.20
C VAL A 121 -7.11 5.59 14.20
N ALA A 122 -7.43 6.11 15.38
CA ALA A 122 -8.13 5.35 16.43
C ALA A 122 -9.49 4.84 15.94
N LYS A 123 -10.27 5.68 15.25
CA LYS A 123 -11.55 5.30 14.66
C LYS A 123 -11.41 4.22 13.60
N SER A 124 -10.38 4.31 12.75
CA SER A 124 -10.07 3.26 11.78
C SER A 124 -9.80 1.92 12.47
N ARG A 125 -9.04 1.92 13.57
CA ARG A 125 -8.76 0.70 14.35
C ARG A 125 -10.00 0.16 15.05
N GLU A 126 -10.85 1.03 15.60
CA GLU A 126 -12.14 0.67 16.20
C GLU A 126 -13.05 -0.05 15.19
N LEU A 127 -13.09 0.44 13.96
CA LEU A 127 -13.84 -0.16 12.85
C LEU A 127 -13.19 -1.43 12.28
N ASP A 128 -12.07 -1.91 12.85
CA ASP A 128 -11.30 -3.06 12.35
C ASP A 128 -10.76 -2.82 10.92
N LEU A 129 -10.38 -1.58 10.61
CA LEU A 129 -9.60 -1.23 9.43
C LEU A 129 -8.10 -1.24 9.74
N SER A 130 -7.32 -1.29 8.67
CA SER A 130 -5.86 -1.25 8.66
C SER A 130 -5.42 0.08 8.03
N PRO A 131 -5.31 1.16 8.83
CA PRO A 131 -4.97 2.48 8.33
C PRO A 131 -3.50 2.56 7.92
N MET A 132 -3.25 3.19 6.78
CA MET A 132 -1.94 3.60 6.28
C MET A 132 -1.94 5.10 6.09
N LEU A 133 -1.04 5.80 6.78
CA LEU A 133 -0.83 7.23 6.58
C LEU A 133 -0.12 7.46 5.25
N MET A 134 -0.67 8.31 4.38
CA MET A 134 0.02 8.81 3.19
C MET A 134 0.58 10.20 3.49
N THR A 135 1.87 10.41 3.30
CA THR A 135 2.52 11.70 3.60
C THR A 135 3.75 11.90 2.73
N HIS A 136 4.11 13.15 2.45
CA HIS A 136 5.44 13.48 1.93
C HIS A 136 6.53 13.38 3.03
N GLY A 137 6.16 13.28 4.31
CA GLY A 137 7.08 13.01 5.41
C GLY A 137 7.85 14.22 5.97
N GLN A 138 7.78 15.42 5.37
CA GLN A 138 8.47 16.61 5.89
C GLN A 138 8.08 16.90 7.35
N ASN A 139 6.78 16.96 7.65
CA ASN A 139 6.30 17.26 9.02
C ASN A 139 6.74 16.20 10.05
N LEU A 140 6.86 14.93 9.65
CA LEU A 140 7.34 13.87 10.55
C LEU A 140 8.86 13.94 10.80
N LEU A 141 9.62 14.48 9.86
CA LEU A 141 11.04 14.77 10.07
C LEU A 141 11.24 16.00 10.95
N ASP A 142 10.36 17.00 10.82
CA ASP A 142 10.41 18.24 11.58
C ASP A 142 9.93 18.05 13.02
N ASP A 143 8.91 17.22 13.23
CA ASP A 143 8.40 16.81 14.54
C ASP A 143 8.21 15.28 14.62
N PRO A 144 9.25 14.54 15.05
CA PRO A 144 9.15 13.10 15.29
C PRO A 144 8.10 12.69 16.32
N SER A 145 7.70 13.58 17.24
CA SER A 145 6.68 13.29 18.25
C SER A 145 5.28 13.11 17.63
N TYR A 146 5.05 13.74 16.46
CA TYR A 146 3.83 13.55 15.68
C TYR A 146 3.62 12.07 15.33
N LEU A 147 4.66 11.39 14.83
CA LEU A 147 4.59 9.96 14.52
C LEU A 147 4.25 9.14 15.77
N LYS A 148 4.83 9.50 16.92
CA LYS A 148 4.53 8.84 18.19
C LYS A 148 3.04 8.94 18.54
N HIS A 149 2.45 10.13 18.48
CA HIS A 149 1.00 10.31 18.71
C HIS A 149 0.14 9.39 17.84
N LEU A 150 0.45 9.29 16.55
CA LEU A 150 -0.29 8.40 15.66
C LEU A 150 -0.09 6.92 16.00
N THR A 151 1.13 6.51 16.35
CA THR A 151 1.37 5.12 16.77
C THR A 151 0.70 4.77 18.08
N ASP A 152 0.57 5.72 18.99
CA ASP A 152 -0.17 5.57 20.25
C ASP A 152 -1.66 5.35 19.99
N ALA A 153 -2.22 6.04 18.99
CA ALA A 153 -3.58 5.80 18.48
C ALA A 153 -3.75 4.50 17.68
N GLY A 154 -2.66 3.78 17.39
CA GLY A 154 -2.69 2.46 16.75
C GLY A 154 -2.27 2.43 15.28
N LEU A 155 -1.61 3.47 14.77
CA LEU A 155 -1.02 3.47 13.43
C LEU A 155 0.14 2.46 13.37
N THR A 156 0.15 1.62 12.33
CA THR A 156 1.20 0.61 12.10
C THR A 156 1.83 0.71 10.71
N LYS A 157 1.30 1.55 9.81
CA LYS A 157 1.70 1.65 8.41
C LYS A 157 1.80 3.11 7.98
N VAL A 158 2.87 3.45 7.27
CA VAL A 158 3.07 4.77 6.66
C VAL A 158 3.61 4.56 5.25
N CYS A 159 3.09 5.29 4.28
CA CYS A 159 3.69 5.40 2.95
C CYS A 159 4.29 6.81 2.80
N PHE A 160 5.60 6.86 2.53
CA PHE A 160 6.31 8.11 2.29
C PHE A 160 6.43 8.36 0.79
N HIS A 161 5.87 9.46 0.33
CA HIS A 161 6.01 9.89 -1.05
C HIS A 161 7.23 10.81 -1.19
N VAL A 162 8.24 10.39 -1.96
CA VAL A 162 9.48 11.15 -2.17
C VAL A 162 9.96 10.93 -3.59
N ASP A 163 9.91 11.96 -4.42
CA ASP A 163 10.41 11.97 -5.80
C ASP A 163 10.76 13.39 -6.27
N THR A 164 11.39 13.48 -7.43
CA THR A 164 11.86 14.73 -8.03
C THR A 164 10.76 15.71 -8.43
N HIS A 165 9.49 15.33 -8.38
CA HIS A 165 8.35 16.18 -8.76
C HIS A 165 7.76 16.96 -7.58
N GLN A 166 8.22 16.68 -6.37
CA GLN A 166 7.87 17.44 -5.18
C GLN A 166 8.55 18.81 -5.17
N ARG A 167 7.80 19.85 -4.74
CA ARG A 167 8.32 21.22 -4.60
C ARG A 167 8.00 21.73 -3.21
N GLY A 168 9.01 22.11 -2.43
CA GLY A 168 8.83 22.61 -1.06
C GLY A 168 9.61 21.86 0.02
N ARG A 169 10.39 20.83 -0.35
CA ARG A 169 11.23 20.11 0.61
C ARG A 169 12.28 21.02 1.25
N ARG A 170 12.43 20.96 2.57
CA ARG A 170 13.44 21.73 3.29
C ARG A 170 14.84 21.30 2.87
N GLY A 171 15.70 22.27 2.58
CA GLY A 171 17.05 22.05 2.05
C GLY A 171 17.12 21.77 0.55
N ILE A 172 16.07 21.21 -0.06
CA ILE A 172 16.01 20.98 -1.51
C ILE A 172 14.62 21.31 -2.12
N PRO A 173 14.27 22.60 -2.27
CA PRO A 173 12.93 22.96 -2.73
C PRO A 173 12.60 22.47 -4.15
N ARG A 174 13.63 22.23 -4.99
CA ARG A 174 13.52 21.77 -6.39
C ARG A 174 14.59 20.73 -6.71
N PRO A 175 14.42 19.46 -6.28
CA PRO A 175 15.34 18.39 -6.64
C PRO A 175 15.45 18.24 -8.16
N GLN A 176 16.68 18.00 -8.64
CA GLN A 176 16.97 17.83 -10.07
C GLN A 176 17.06 16.36 -10.47
N ASN A 177 17.37 15.48 -9.53
CA ASN A 177 17.48 14.04 -9.73
C ASN A 177 17.13 13.30 -8.43
N GLU A 178 16.87 12.00 -8.53
CA GLU A 178 16.44 11.16 -7.42
C GLU A 178 17.58 10.90 -6.41
N GLY A 179 18.83 10.93 -6.88
CA GLY A 179 20.03 10.86 -6.04
C GLY A 179 20.09 11.97 -4.98
N GLN A 180 19.70 13.20 -5.34
CA GLN A 180 19.63 14.32 -4.39
C GLN A 180 18.59 14.13 -3.27
N LEU A 181 17.64 13.20 -3.43
CA LEU A 181 16.63 12.90 -2.41
C LEU A 181 17.04 11.76 -1.48
N LEU A 182 18.20 11.13 -1.70
CA LEU A 182 18.71 10.06 -0.84
C LEU A 182 18.92 10.53 0.61
N TYR A 183 19.30 11.78 0.85
CA TYR A 183 19.45 12.29 2.22
C TYR A 183 18.11 12.27 2.97
N VAL A 184 17.01 12.65 2.31
CA VAL A 184 15.65 12.64 2.88
C VAL A 184 15.22 11.20 3.14
N ARG A 185 15.46 10.30 2.19
CA ARG A 185 15.13 8.88 2.33
C ARG A 185 15.91 8.24 3.49
N ASN A 186 17.18 8.59 3.64
CA ASN A 186 18.00 8.18 4.79
C ASN A 186 17.45 8.74 6.11
N ALA A 187 17.09 10.02 6.16
CA ALA A 187 16.50 10.63 7.34
C ALA A 187 15.17 9.95 7.75
N ILE A 188 14.33 9.58 6.78
CA ILE A 188 13.09 8.82 7.05
C ILE A 188 13.42 7.41 7.58
N ALA A 189 14.40 6.71 6.98
CA ALA A 189 14.81 5.39 7.46
C ALA A 189 15.35 5.45 8.90
N GLU A 190 16.08 6.51 9.23
CA GLU A 190 16.56 6.80 10.57
C GLU A 190 15.42 7.12 11.54
N LEU A 191 14.50 8.01 11.17
CA LEU A 191 13.28 8.30 11.93
C LEU A 191 12.53 7.02 12.33
N LEU A 192 12.30 6.11 11.37
CA LEU A 192 11.62 4.85 11.61
C LEU A 192 12.41 3.92 12.55
N THR A 193 13.73 3.92 12.42
CA THR A 193 14.63 3.11 13.26
C THR A 193 14.67 3.63 14.69
N THR A 194 14.83 4.93 14.87
CA THR A 194 14.82 5.62 16.16
C THR A 194 13.47 5.48 16.84
N HIS A 195 12.37 5.70 16.12
CA HIS A 195 11.02 5.49 16.62
C HIS A 195 10.83 4.07 17.16
N HIS A 196 11.32 3.04 16.45
CA HIS A 196 11.25 1.66 16.94
C HIS A 196 12.08 1.43 18.21
N LYS A 197 13.31 1.96 18.27
CA LYS A 197 14.20 1.82 19.43
C LYS A 197 13.61 2.46 20.69
N GLU A 198 13.07 3.67 20.55
CA GLU A 198 12.57 4.46 21.68
C GLU A 198 11.17 4.02 22.15
N ASN A 199 10.28 3.65 21.22
CA ASN A 199 8.87 3.39 21.54
C ASN A 199 8.51 1.90 21.51
N GLY A 200 9.42 1.02 21.09
CA GLY A 200 9.20 -0.42 20.98
C GLY A 200 8.21 -0.83 19.87
N ARG A 201 7.63 0.13 19.14
CA ARG A 201 6.63 -0.10 18.08
C ARG A 201 7.28 0.02 16.70
N ARG A 202 7.05 -0.96 15.83
CA ARG A 202 7.52 -0.92 14.45
C ARG A 202 6.44 -0.37 13.54
N ILE A 203 6.84 0.53 12.65
CA ILE A 203 6.04 0.95 11.50
C ILE A 203 6.43 0.10 10.29
N LYS A 204 5.43 -0.44 9.60
CA LYS A 204 5.59 -1.05 8.28
C LYS A 204 5.59 0.08 7.26
N ALA A 205 6.77 0.56 6.88
CA ALA A 205 6.86 1.66 5.93
C ALA A 205 6.78 1.15 4.47
N ALA A 206 6.13 1.93 3.64
CA ALA A 206 6.18 1.87 2.18
C ALA A 206 6.75 3.18 1.65
N SER A 207 7.17 3.19 0.40
CA SER A 207 7.44 4.44 -0.31
C SER A 207 6.74 4.44 -1.66
N SER A 208 6.20 5.59 -2.04
CA SER A 208 5.66 5.83 -3.38
C SER A 208 6.49 6.87 -4.12
N LEU A 209 6.68 6.66 -5.41
CA LEU A 209 7.37 7.60 -6.30
C LEU A 209 6.52 7.79 -7.55
N THR A 210 6.31 9.05 -7.93
CA THR A 210 5.75 9.38 -9.24
C THR A 210 6.85 9.27 -10.29
N ILE A 211 6.60 8.45 -11.31
CA ILE A 211 7.55 8.14 -12.35
C ILE A 211 7.17 8.88 -13.63
N THR A 212 8.14 9.62 -14.16
CA THR A 212 8.09 10.28 -15.47
C THR A 212 9.23 9.77 -16.32
N ALA A 213 9.28 10.17 -17.59
CA ALA A 213 10.40 9.86 -18.47
C ALA A 213 11.75 10.39 -17.92
N GLU A 214 11.71 11.46 -17.11
CA GLU A 214 12.90 12.13 -16.57
C GLU A 214 13.58 11.29 -15.48
N ASN A 215 12.82 10.72 -14.54
CA ASN A 215 13.39 9.97 -13.41
C ASN A 215 13.35 8.44 -13.59
N ALA A 216 12.65 7.92 -14.60
CA ALA A 216 12.62 6.49 -14.89
C ALA A 216 14.02 5.85 -15.07
N PRO A 217 15.01 6.50 -15.72
CA PRO A 217 16.36 5.95 -15.83
C PRO A 217 17.10 5.79 -14.49
N GLU A 218 16.70 6.51 -13.45
CA GLU A 218 17.32 6.47 -12.11
C GLU A 218 16.76 5.33 -11.23
N LEU A 219 15.70 4.65 -11.68
CA LEU A 219 15.03 3.59 -10.92
C LEU A 219 15.95 2.46 -10.44
N PRO A 220 16.96 1.98 -11.21
CA PRO A 220 17.84 0.93 -10.71
C PRO A 220 18.58 1.31 -9.43
N GLU A 221 19.08 2.54 -9.31
CA GLU A 221 19.75 3.02 -8.10
C GLU A 221 18.77 3.14 -6.92
N ILE A 222 17.55 3.62 -7.20
CA ILE A 222 16.49 3.76 -6.19
C ILE A 222 16.06 2.38 -5.66
N ILE A 223 15.86 1.40 -6.56
CA ILE A 223 15.50 0.03 -6.18
C ILE A 223 16.60 -0.59 -5.32
N ASP A 224 17.88 -0.40 -5.69
CA ASP A 224 19.00 -0.88 -4.87
C ASP A 224 18.94 -0.32 -3.45
N TRP A 225 18.75 0.98 -3.32
CA TRP A 225 18.66 1.65 -2.04
C TRP A 225 17.51 1.11 -1.19
N PHE A 226 16.31 0.93 -1.76
CA PHE A 226 15.17 0.40 -1.01
C PHE A 226 15.35 -1.06 -0.58
N LEU A 227 16.01 -1.88 -1.40
CA LEU A 227 16.35 -3.25 -1.01
C LEU A 227 17.40 -3.27 0.09
N ASP A 228 18.36 -2.34 0.11
CA ASP A 228 19.25 -2.15 1.27
C ASP A 228 18.44 -1.73 2.51
N LYS A 229 17.49 -0.82 2.36
CA LYS A 229 16.60 -0.36 3.45
C LYS A 229 15.38 -1.25 3.67
N ALA A 230 15.37 -2.50 3.19
CA ALA A 230 14.31 -3.48 3.43
C ALA A 230 13.92 -3.70 4.91
N PRO A 231 14.80 -3.50 5.93
CA PRO A 231 14.37 -3.49 7.32
C PRO A 231 13.31 -2.43 7.61
N ALA A 232 13.44 -1.23 7.05
CA ALA A 232 12.57 -0.07 7.25
C ALA A 232 11.41 -0.06 6.25
N PHE A 233 11.70 -0.21 4.95
CA PHE A 233 10.71 -0.17 3.88
C PHE A 233 10.38 -1.56 3.36
N ARG A 234 9.09 -1.88 3.24
CA ARG A 234 8.58 -3.20 2.81
C ARG A 234 7.89 -3.19 1.48
N LEU A 235 7.67 -2.00 0.93
CA LEU A 235 6.97 -1.82 -0.33
C LEU A 235 7.52 -0.58 -1.04
N LEU A 236 7.84 -0.75 -2.31
CA LEU A 236 8.17 0.31 -3.26
C LEU A 236 7.05 0.39 -4.30
N SER A 237 6.27 1.47 -4.28
CA SER A 237 5.19 1.76 -5.20
C SER A 237 5.66 2.76 -6.25
N LEU A 238 5.98 2.29 -7.43
CA LEU A 238 6.29 3.12 -8.59
C LEU A 238 4.97 3.49 -9.28
N GLN A 239 4.73 4.76 -9.54
CA GLN A 239 3.46 5.26 -10.05
C GLN A 239 3.73 6.08 -11.30
N PRO A 240 3.67 5.48 -12.50
CA PRO A 240 3.72 6.26 -13.74
C PRO A 240 2.71 7.41 -13.67
N VAL A 241 3.14 8.59 -14.07
CA VAL A 241 2.33 9.79 -13.90
C VAL A 241 1.05 9.72 -14.74
N ALA A 242 -0.08 10.07 -14.13
CA ALA A 242 -1.35 10.24 -14.82
C ALA A 242 -1.63 11.73 -15.06
N GLU A 243 -2.13 12.05 -16.25
CA GLU A 243 -2.46 13.42 -16.69
C GLU A 243 -3.84 13.83 -16.15
N VAL A 244 -3.87 14.10 -14.84
CA VAL A 244 -5.04 14.55 -14.09
C VAL A 244 -4.65 15.68 -13.13
N GLY A 245 -5.63 16.49 -12.72
CA GLY A 245 -5.42 17.56 -11.73
C GLY A 245 -4.47 18.66 -12.20
N ARG A 246 -3.32 18.78 -11.54
CA ARG A 246 -2.27 19.78 -11.80
C ARG A 246 -1.01 19.19 -12.43
N THR A 247 -1.03 17.92 -12.83
CA THR A 247 0.09 17.28 -13.51
C THR A 247 0.53 18.06 -14.75
N LYS A 248 1.84 18.33 -14.86
CA LYS A 248 2.48 19.01 -16.00
C LYS A 248 3.30 18.06 -16.88
N HIS A 249 3.34 16.79 -16.52
CA HIS A 249 4.22 15.78 -17.09
C HIS A 249 3.42 14.75 -17.84
N ARG A 250 3.98 14.23 -18.94
CA ARG A 250 3.38 13.11 -19.68
C ARG A 250 3.74 11.78 -19.03
N GLY A 251 2.78 10.87 -19.03
CA GLY A 251 2.92 9.51 -18.52
C GLY A 251 4.02 8.72 -19.24
N SER A 252 4.79 7.94 -18.48
CA SER A 252 5.49 6.77 -19.03
C SER A 252 4.57 5.56 -18.98
N SER A 253 4.74 4.58 -19.87
CA SER A 253 3.93 3.37 -19.76
C SER A 253 4.37 2.55 -18.54
N ALA A 254 3.43 1.81 -17.94
CA ALA A 254 3.76 0.85 -16.89
C ALA A 254 4.79 -0.21 -17.33
N ASP A 255 4.82 -0.53 -18.63
CA ASP A 255 5.80 -1.45 -19.22
C ASP A 255 7.21 -0.85 -19.28
N ASP A 256 7.35 0.44 -19.58
CA ASP A 256 8.64 1.13 -19.54
C ASP A 256 9.21 1.15 -18.12
N VAL A 257 8.35 1.44 -17.13
CA VAL A 257 8.75 1.40 -15.72
C VAL A 257 9.14 -0.02 -15.30
N TRP A 258 8.39 -1.05 -15.72
CA TRP A 258 8.74 -2.44 -15.43
C TRP A 258 10.05 -2.88 -16.11
N THR A 259 10.36 -2.32 -17.28
CA THR A 259 11.64 -2.55 -17.97
C THR A 259 12.82 -2.08 -17.12
N GLN A 260 12.68 -0.98 -16.38
CA GLN A 260 13.70 -0.52 -15.43
C GLN A 260 13.85 -1.47 -14.23
N VAL A 261 12.74 -2.04 -13.74
CA VAL A 261 12.78 -3.08 -12.69
C VAL A 261 13.57 -4.30 -13.18
N ASN A 262 13.28 -4.79 -14.39
CA ASN A 262 14.02 -5.90 -15.00
C ASN A 262 15.49 -5.56 -15.22
N ARG A 263 15.81 -4.32 -15.62
CA ARG A 263 17.18 -3.84 -15.78
C ARG A 263 17.96 -3.91 -14.48
N TYR A 264 17.38 -3.46 -13.37
CA TYR A 264 18.00 -3.56 -12.05
C TYR A 264 18.34 -5.01 -11.68
N PHE A 265 17.39 -5.93 -11.81
CA PHE A 265 17.61 -7.33 -11.44
C PHE A 265 18.48 -8.10 -12.44
N GLY A 266 18.74 -7.55 -13.63
CA GLY A 266 19.46 -8.24 -14.71
C GLY A 266 18.75 -9.50 -15.22
N ARG A 267 17.43 -9.62 -14.98
CA ARG A 267 16.61 -10.77 -15.38
C ARG A 267 15.14 -10.37 -15.51
N ASN A 268 14.36 -11.20 -16.20
CA ASN A 268 12.93 -11.00 -16.32
C ASN A 268 12.20 -11.38 -15.01
N ILE A 269 11.59 -10.39 -14.36
CA ILE A 269 10.70 -10.55 -13.21
C ILE A 269 9.26 -10.58 -13.74
N ASP A 270 8.46 -11.55 -13.29
CA ASP A 270 7.07 -11.66 -13.73
C ASP A 270 6.23 -10.48 -13.19
N PRO A 271 5.73 -9.56 -14.05
CA PRO A 271 4.90 -8.44 -13.60
C PRO A 271 3.52 -8.86 -13.10
N HIS A 272 3.11 -10.09 -13.39
CA HIS A 272 1.76 -10.59 -13.21
C HIS A 272 1.73 -11.84 -12.33
N ALA A 273 2.74 -11.98 -11.46
CA ALA A 273 2.80 -12.99 -10.40
C ALA A 273 1.52 -12.96 -9.53
N PHE A 274 1.04 -11.75 -9.22
CA PHE A 274 -0.22 -11.50 -8.52
C PHE A 274 -1.01 -10.44 -9.29
N TRP A 275 -2.33 -10.58 -9.41
CA TRP A 275 -3.16 -9.54 -10.04
C TRP A 275 -3.96 -8.83 -8.95
N PHE A 276 -4.00 -7.50 -9.02
CA PHE A 276 -4.83 -6.68 -8.15
C PHE A 276 -5.80 -5.89 -9.03
N GLY A 277 -6.94 -6.51 -9.32
CA GLY A 277 -7.90 -5.96 -10.27
C GLY A 277 -7.42 -6.14 -11.71
N HIS A 278 -7.53 -5.08 -12.52
CA HIS A 278 -7.16 -5.11 -13.92
C HIS A 278 -5.64 -5.19 -14.14
N LYS A 279 -5.17 -6.03 -15.09
CA LYS A 279 -3.73 -6.21 -15.37
C LYS A 279 -3.01 -4.95 -15.84
N ALA A 280 -3.71 -4.10 -16.57
CA ALA A 280 -3.16 -2.81 -17.02
C ALA A 280 -2.96 -1.83 -15.85
N CYS A 281 -3.65 -2.01 -14.72
CA CYS A 281 -3.52 -1.09 -13.57
C CYS A 281 -2.34 -1.43 -12.65
N SER A 282 -1.95 -2.71 -12.56
CA SER A 282 -0.96 -3.14 -11.56
C SER A 282 -0.01 -4.19 -12.09
N LYS A 283 1.28 -3.96 -11.87
CA LYS A 283 2.33 -4.97 -11.96
C LYS A 283 2.96 -5.14 -10.59
N ILE A 284 3.14 -6.38 -10.13
CA ILE A 284 3.63 -6.64 -8.78
C ILE A 284 4.54 -7.86 -8.74
N ALA A 285 5.67 -7.68 -8.06
CA ALA A 285 6.58 -8.75 -7.70
C ALA A 285 6.84 -8.70 -6.19
N VAL A 286 6.85 -9.89 -5.58
CA VAL A 286 7.09 -10.05 -4.14
C VAL A 286 8.38 -10.82 -3.95
N PHE A 287 9.22 -10.33 -3.04
CA PHE A 287 10.51 -10.88 -2.71
C PHE A 287 10.63 -11.12 -1.21
N MET A 288 11.47 -12.07 -0.84
CA MET A 288 12.09 -12.15 0.47
C MET A 288 13.53 -11.64 0.34
N VAL A 289 13.81 -10.47 0.90
CA VAL A 289 15.15 -9.89 0.96
C VAL A 289 15.87 -10.48 2.17
N VAL A 290 16.90 -11.28 1.92
CA VAL A 290 17.73 -11.91 2.94
C VAL A 290 19.01 -11.10 3.08
N LYS A 291 19.18 -10.40 4.21
CA LYS A 291 20.41 -9.69 4.55
C LYS A 291 21.25 -10.56 5.48
N THR A 292 22.49 -10.80 5.08
CA THR A 292 23.53 -11.42 5.90
C THR A 292 24.55 -10.35 6.30
N THR A 293 25.59 -10.73 7.03
CA THR A 293 26.65 -9.78 7.43
C THR A 293 27.56 -9.35 6.27
N ARG A 294 27.55 -10.07 5.15
CA ARG A 294 28.43 -9.81 4.00
C ARG A 294 27.64 -9.38 2.76
N GLU A 295 26.49 -10.00 2.54
CA GLU A 295 25.75 -9.89 1.28
C GLU A 295 24.22 -9.77 1.52
N ARG A 296 23.54 -9.20 0.52
CA ARG A 296 22.08 -9.19 0.39
C ARG A 296 21.68 -10.15 -0.73
N PHE A 297 20.57 -10.85 -0.56
CA PHE A 297 20.01 -11.77 -1.54
C PHE A 297 18.51 -11.52 -1.73
N GLU A 298 18.03 -11.59 -2.96
CA GLU A 298 16.62 -11.39 -3.31
C GLU A 298 15.97 -12.70 -3.75
N TRP A 299 15.08 -13.22 -2.93
CA TRP A 299 14.33 -14.43 -3.20
C TRP A 299 12.92 -14.10 -3.70
N GLU A 300 12.73 -14.15 -5.01
CA GLU A 300 11.43 -13.90 -5.66
C GLU A 300 10.39 -14.98 -5.31
N ALA A 301 9.17 -14.59 -4.98
CA ALA A 301 8.08 -15.50 -4.63
C ALA A 301 7.67 -16.37 -5.82
N VAL A 302 7.29 -15.75 -6.94
CA VAL A 302 6.90 -16.41 -8.19
C VAL A 302 7.88 -16.02 -9.28
N ARG A 303 8.72 -16.94 -9.74
CA ARG A 303 9.71 -16.65 -10.80
C ARG A 303 9.09 -16.75 -12.19
N SER A 304 9.48 -15.84 -13.07
CA SER A 304 9.14 -15.91 -14.49
C SER A 304 9.61 -17.24 -15.12
N GLY A 305 8.72 -17.94 -15.82
CA GLY A 305 9.03 -19.21 -16.46
C GLY A 305 9.05 -20.44 -15.54
N PHE A 306 8.57 -20.34 -14.28
CA PHE A 306 8.48 -21.46 -13.34
C PHE A 306 7.02 -21.80 -12.98
N PRO A 307 6.35 -22.69 -13.75
CA PRO A 307 4.94 -23.03 -13.55
C PRO A 307 4.58 -23.56 -12.15
N MET A 308 5.54 -24.18 -11.47
CA MET A 308 5.33 -24.70 -10.12
C MET A 308 5.20 -23.60 -9.07
N ASP A 309 5.98 -22.50 -9.20
CA ASP A 309 5.82 -21.35 -8.32
C ASP A 309 4.41 -20.77 -8.51
N ARG A 310 4.02 -20.60 -9.76
CA ARG A 310 2.70 -20.10 -10.15
C ARG A 310 1.56 -20.94 -9.57
N ALA A 311 1.59 -22.26 -9.80
CA ALA A 311 0.58 -23.19 -9.30
C ALA A 311 0.52 -23.24 -7.76
N PHE A 312 1.65 -23.06 -7.07
CA PHE A 312 1.67 -22.99 -5.61
C PHE A 312 0.96 -21.74 -5.10
N PHE A 313 1.32 -20.56 -5.64
CA PHE A 313 0.73 -19.30 -5.19
C PHE A 313 -0.73 -19.14 -5.60
N ASP A 314 -1.14 -19.61 -6.77
CA ASP A 314 -2.56 -19.64 -7.17
C ASP A 314 -3.41 -20.43 -6.16
N ARG A 315 -2.92 -21.60 -5.72
CA ARG A 315 -3.58 -22.40 -4.67
C ARG A 315 -3.51 -21.74 -3.30
N ALA A 316 -2.43 -21.03 -2.99
CA ALA A 316 -2.28 -20.33 -1.73
C ALA A 316 -3.29 -19.19 -1.60
N ILE A 317 -3.45 -18.37 -2.65
CA ILE A 317 -4.43 -17.27 -2.71
C ILE A 317 -5.83 -17.80 -2.41
N GLU A 318 -6.23 -18.91 -3.04
CA GLU A 318 -7.53 -19.52 -2.79
C GLU A 318 -7.64 -20.13 -1.38
N THR A 319 -6.60 -20.81 -0.90
CA THR A 319 -6.57 -21.43 0.44
C THR A 319 -6.76 -20.41 1.56
N PHE A 320 -6.19 -19.22 1.38
CA PHE A 320 -6.27 -18.12 2.35
C PHE A 320 -7.38 -17.10 2.04
N ARG A 321 -8.31 -17.42 1.14
CA ARG A 321 -9.50 -16.59 0.86
C ARG A 321 -10.24 -16.26 2.16
N GLY A 322 -10.41 -14.96 2.42
CA GLY A 322 -11.12 -14.47 3.60
C GLY A 322 -10.37 -14.57 4.93
N VAL A 323 -9.09 -14.94 4.95
CA VAL A 323 -8.27 -14.93 6.17
C VAL A 323 -7.84 -13.50 6.51
N VAL A 324 -8.07 -13.07 7.74
CA VAL A 324 -7.69 -11.73 8.23
C VAL A 324 -6.37 -11.79 8.97
N ILE A 325 -5.31 -11.24 8.38
CA ILE A 325 -3.98 -11.14 9.01
C ILE A 325 -3.48 -9.70 9.21
N ASN A 326 -4.12 -8.73 8.57
CA ASN A 326 -3.68 -7.34 8.61
C ASN A 326 -3.78 -6.77 10.03
N ASP A 327 -2.67 -6.20 10.50
CA ASP A 327 -2.51 -5.55 11.82
C ASP A 327 -3.07 -6.34 13.00
N GLN A 328 -2.98 -7.66 12.89
CA GLN A 328 -3.16 -8.59 13.98
C GLN A 328 -1.80 -8.84 14.68
N PRO A 329 -1.78 -9.06 16.00
CA PRO A 329 -0.60 -9.57 16.68
C PRO A 329 -0.11 -10.86 16.02
N PHE A 330 1.22 -11.03 15.93
CA PHE A 330 1.83 -12.17 15.24
C PHE A 330 1.28 -13.54 15.65
N PRO A 331 1.08 -13.88 16.95
CA PRO A 331 0.52 -15.17 17.33
C PRO A 331 -0.89 -15.43 16.77
N ILE A 332 -1.73 -14.38 16.70
CA ILE A 332 -3.08 -14.48 16.17
C ILE A 332 -3.03 -14.62 14.64
N ALA A 333 -2.24 -13.82 13.94
CA ALA A 333 -2.07 -13.97 12.49
C ALA A 333 -1.53 -15.37 12.13
N ALA A 334 -0.51 -15.84 12.85
CA ALA A 334 0.07 -17.17 12.65
C ALA A 334 -0.96 -18.29 12.92
N SER A 335 -1.74 -18.19 13.99
CA SER A 335 -2.79 -19.17 14.29
C SER A 335 -3.84 -19.29 13.18
N ARG A 336 -4.23 -18.18 12.55
CA ARG A 336 -5.18 -18.21 11.42
C ARG A 336 -4.57 -18.85 10.18
N ILE A 337 -3.30 -18.54 9.86
CA ILE A 337 -2.57 -19.17 8.76
C ILE A 337 -2.47 -20.68 8.99
N VAL A 338 -2.01 -21.09 10.18
CA VAL A 338 -1.87 -22.51 10.56
C VAL A 338 -3.23 -23.21 10.53
N GLY A 339 -4.27 -22.59 11.10
CA GLY A 339 -5.64 -23.12 11.09
C GLY A 339 -6.19 -23.30 9.68
N ALA A 340 -5.92 -22.38 8.76
CA ALA A 340 -6.32 -22.51 7.36
C ALA A 340 -5.57 -23.65 6.65
N MET A 341 -4.27 -23.80 6.93
CA MET A 341 -3.45 -24.87 6.36
C MET A 341 -3.88 -26.26 6.85
N ILE A 342 -4.14 -26.44 8.15
CA ILE A 342 -4.57 -27.72 8.72
C ILE A 342 -5.89 -28.20 8.11
N ARG A 343 -6.80 -27.29 7.76
CA ARG A 343 -8.08 -27.60 7.09
C ARG A 343 -7.93 -28.00 5.62
N ARG A 344 -6.73 -27.85 5.05
CA ARG A 344 -6.43 -28.16 3.65
C ARG A 344 -5.20 -29.09 3.58
N PRO A 345 -5.32 -30.37 3.98
CA PRO A 345 -4.17 -31.28 4.06
C PRO A 345 -3.45 -31.46 2.71
N LEU A 346 -4.18 -31.42 1.59
CA LEU A 346 -3.59 -31.44 0.25
C LEU A 346 -2.72 -30.20 -0.04
N PHE A 347 -3.11 -29.02 0.47
CA PHE A 347 -2.28 -27.82 0.34
C PHE A 347 -1.01 -27.92 1.18
N LEU A 348 -1.09 -28.48 2.39
CA LEU A 348 0.09 -28.75 3.23
C LEU A 348 1.10 -29.65 2.52
N LEU A 349 0.64 -30.77 1.96
CA LEU A 349 1.49 -31.65 1.17
C LEU A 349 2.11 -30.91 -0.02
N HIS A 350 1.30 -30.13 -0.74
CA HIS A 350 1.79 -29.32 -1.85
C HIS A 350 2.83 -28.30 -1.42
N ALA A 351 2.67 -27.66 -0.26
CA ALA A 351 3.62 -26.70 0.30
C ALA A 351 4.97 -27.35 0.66
N VAL A 352 4.95 -28.57 1.23
CA VAL A 352 6.17 -29.33 1.52
C VAL A 352 6.89 -29.72 0.22
N ILE A 353 6.17 -30.29 -0.74
CA ILE A 353 6.73 -30.66 -2.06
C ILE A 353 7.32 -29.43 -2.76
N TYR A 354 6.56 -28.32 -2.77
CA TYR A 354 7.00 -27.04 -3.31
C TYR A 354 8.29 -26.57 -2.62
N GLY A 355 8.33 -26.55 -1.30
CA GLY A 355 9.49 -26.12 -0.51
C GLY A 355 10.75 -26.92 -0.83
N ILE A 356 10.66 -28.26 -0.82
CA ILE A 356 11.78 -29.15 -1.15
C ILE A 356 12.29 -28.89 -2.57
N ARG A 357 11.38 -28.85 -3.55
CA ARG A 357 11.75 -28.61 -4.96
C ARG A 357 12.33 -27.23 -5.15
N ARG A 358 11.77 -26.21 -4.50
CA ARG A 358 12.26 -24.83 -4.55
C ARG A 358 13.66 -24.71 -3.98
N LEU A 359 13.93 -25.31 -2.82
CA LEU A 359 15.25 -25.36 -2.20
C LEU A 359 16.27 -26.07 -3.10
N TRP A 360 15.88 -27.18 -3.75
CA TRP A 360 16.76 -27.90 -4.66
C TRP A 360 17.07 -27.11 -5.94
N GLN A 361 16.06 -26.49 -6.56
CA GLN A 361 16.25 -25.63 -7.75
C GLN A 361 17.11 -24.39 -7.44
N GLN A 362 16.96 -23.82 -6.24
CA GLN A 362 17.72 -22.65 -5.78
C GLN A 362 18.95 -23.05 -4.93
N LYS A 363 19.44 -24.29 -5.00
CA LYS A 363 20.52 -24.80 -4.13
C LYS A 363 21.79 -23.96 -4.16
N LYS A 364 22.12 -23.32 -5.29
CA LYS A 364 23.26 -22.40 -5.40
C LYS A 364 23.06 -21.15 -4.54
N LEU A 365 21.88 -20.53 -4.63
CA LEU A 365 21.51 -19.37 -3.82
C LEU A 365 21.46 -19.73 -2.33
N VAL A 366 20.82 -20.85 -1.98
CA VAL A 366 20.75 -21.35 -0.60
C VAL A 366 22.16 -21.57 -0.03
N ARG A 367 23.06 -22.22 -0.79
CA ARG A 367 24.46 -22.40 -0.36
C ARG A 367 25.18 -21.08 -0.13
N LYS A 368 24.98 -20.08 -0.99
CA LYS A 368 25.55 -18.73 -0.79
C LYS A 368 25.03 -18.06 0.47
N ILE A 369 23.70 -18.11 0.70
CA ILE A 369 23.08 -17.58 1.93
C ILE A 369 23.67 -18.28 3.16
N LEU A 370 23.76 -19.61 3.15
CA LEU A 370 24.33 -20.38 4.26
C LEU A 370 25.81 -20.06 4.49
N ALA A 371 26.62 -20.00 3.43
CA ALA A 371 28.04 -19.65 3.52
C ALA A 371 28.25 -18.24 4.06
N SER A 372 27.46 -17.27 3.60
CA SER A 372 27.51 -15.89 4.09
C SER A 372 27.03 -15.77 5.54
N SER A 373 26.12 -16.65 5.97
CA SER A 373 25.59 -16.71 7.33
C SER A 373 26.47 -17.48 8.31
N TRP A 374 27.40 -18.32 7.83
CA TRP A 374 28.15 -19.30 8.64
C TRP A 374 28.84 -18.69 9.86
N SER A 375 29.45 -17.52 9.69
CA SER A 375 30.17 -16.85 10.78
C SER A 375 29.27 -16.24 11.86
N LYS A 376 28.05 -15.81 11.51
CA LYS A 376 27.13 -15.09 12.41
C LYS A 376 25.67 -15.39 12.04
N PRO A 377 25.17 -16.62 12.22
CA PRO A 377 23.85 -17.03 11.72
C PRO A 377 22.69 -16.22 12.33
N PHE A 378 22.82 -15.79 13.58
CA PHE A 378 21.82 -14.95 14.27
C PHE A 378 21.70 -13.52 13.73
N GLN A 379 22.63 -13.08 12.88
CA GLN A 379 22.57 -11.77 12.23
C GLN A 379 21.90 -11.82 10.86
N THR A 380 21.64 -13.02 10.32
CA THR A 380 20.88 -13.18 9.08
C THR A 380 19.41 -12.86 9.31
N ARG A 381 18.88 -11.93 8.53
CA ARG A 381 17.48 -11.48 8.63
C ARG A 381 16.81 -11.51 7.28
N ALA A 382 15.55 -11.94 7.27
CA ALA A 382 14.73 -12.00 6.07
C ALA A 382 13.55 -11.03 6.17
N PHE A 383 13.27 -10.33 5.07
CA PHE A 383 12.32 -9.25 5.03
C PHE A 383 11.41 -9.40 3.80
N PRO A 384 10.08 -9.53 3.96
CA PRO A 384 9.19 -9.43 2.80
C PRO A 384 9.31 -8.03 2.20
N PHE A 385 9.38 -7.97 0.88
CA PHE A 385 9.52 -6.74 0.12
C PHE A 385 8.70 -6.86 -1.16
N ALA A 386 7.93 -5.84 -1.50
CA ALA A 386 7.15 -5.79 -2.75
C ALA A 386 7.58 -4.60 -3.60
N ILE A 387 7.74 -4.85 -4.90
CA ILE A 387 7.81 -3.78 -5.91
C ILE A 387 6.49 -3.80 -6.67
N VAL A 388 5.82 -2.67 -6.70
CA VAL A 388 4.53 -2.48 -7.35
C VAL A 388 4.67 -1.35 -8.35
N VAL A 389 4.26 -1.56 -9.59
CA VAL A 389 3.96 -0.47 -10.53
C VAL A 389 2.45 -0.32 -10.56
N HIS A 390 1.94 0.84 -10.16
CA HIS A 390 0.52 1.16 -10.20
C HIS A 390 0.27 2.23 -11.26
N ASP A 391 -0.32 1.81 -12.37
CA ASP A 391 -0.67 2.67 -13.49
C ASP A 391 -2.05 3.28 -13.23
N PHE A 392 -2.06 4.55 -12.83
CA PHE A 392 -3.29 5.34 -12.75
C PHE A 392 -3.66 5.87 -14.13
N MET A 393 -4.95 6.02 -14.40
CA MET A 393 -5.42 6.49 -15.71
C MET A 393 -5.38 8.01 -15.79
N SER A 394 -4.88 8.51 -16.92
CA SER A 394 -5.11 9.88 -17.37
C SER A 394 -6.60 10.11 -17.67
N ALA A 395 -7.04 11.38 -17.67
CA ALA A 395 -8.46 11.70 -17.82
C ALA A 395 -9.06 11.22 -19.15
N ASP A 396 -8.30 11.34 -20.24
CA ASP A 396 -8.65 10.94 -21.60
C ASP A 396 -8.83 9.41 -21.77
N GLN A 397 -8.20 8.62 -20.90
CA GLN A 397 -8.27 7.16 -20.95
C GLN A 397 -9.56 6.61 -20.34
N ILE A 398 -10.23 7.36 -19.47
CA ILE A 398 -11.31 6.86 -18.63
C ILE A 398 -12.51 6.39 -19.44
N GLU A 399 -12.90 7.13 -20.47
CA GLU A 399 -14.08 6.84 -21.28
C GLU A 399 -13.82 5.79 -22.37
N THR A 400 -12.55 5.42 -22.60
CA THR A 400 -12.20 4.36 -23.55
C THR A 400 -12.74 3.00 -23.09
N PRO A 401 -12.95 2.03 -24.00
CA PRO A 401 -13.37 0.67 -23.62
C PRO A 401 -12.45 0.03 -22.57
N LEU A 402 -11.14 0.17 -22.73
CA LEU A 402 -10.14 -0.29 -21.77
C LEU A 402 -10.24 0.47 -20.43
N GLY A 403 -10.51 1.77 -20.48
CA GLY A 403 -10.71 2.60 -19.28
C GLY A 403 -11.90 2.12 -18.46
N GLN A 404 -13.04 1.87 -19.09
CA GLN A 404 -14.24 1.36 -18.43
C GLN A 404 -14.01 -0.05 -17.85
N GLU A 405 -13.28 -0.90 -18.56
CA GLU A 405 -12.85 -2.20 -18.05
C GLU A 405 -11.98 -2.06 -16.78
N ARG A 406 -10.99 -1.15 -16.80
CA ARG A 406 -10.15 -0.83 -15.64
C ARG A 406 -10.95 -0.28 -14.45
N VAL A 407 -11.97 0.56 -14.71
CA VAL A 407 -12.87 1.09 -13.67
C VAL A 407 -13.69 -0.04 -13.04
N SER A 408 -14.27 -0.93 -13.84
CA SER A 408 -15.08 -2.05 -13.34
C SER A 408 -14.25 -3.06 -12.52
N ALA A 409 -12.98 -3.28 -12.88
CA ALA A 409 -12.05 -4.14 -12.16
C ALA A 409 -11.11 -3.37 -11.20
N CYS A 410 -11.53 -2.22 -10.69
CA CYS A 410 -10.69 -1.36 -9.86
C CYS A 410 -10.46 -1.92 -8.45
N ALA A 411 -9.19 -2.06 -8.05
CA ALA A 411 -8.78 -2.50 -6.72
C ALA A 411 -8.65 -1.37 -5.69
N PHE A 412 -8.72 -0.10 -6.11
CA PHE A 412 -8.49 1.06 -5.25
C PHE A 412 -9.61 2.09 -5.37
N LYS A 413 -10.43 2.19 -4.31
CA LYS A 413 -11.69 2.94 -4.34
C LYS A 413 -11.77 4.03 -3.26
N VAL A 414 -12.67 4.97 -3.44
CA VAL A 414 -12.94 6.09 -2.52
C VAL A 414 -14.45 6.12 -2.25
N PRO A 415 -14.90 6.39 -1.02
CA PRO A 415 -16.31 6.60 -0.76
C PRO A 415 -16.75 7.94 -1.38
N TYR A 416 -17.85 7.95 -2.12
CA TYR A 416 -18.47 9.16 -2.66
C TYR A 416 -19.99 8.94 -2.74
N LYS A 417 -20.76 9.83 -2.11
CA LYS A 417 -22.23 9.76 -2.04
C LYS A 417 -22.77 8.39 -1.58
N GLY A 418 -22.11 7.78 -0.59
CA GLY A 418 -22.50 6.49 -0.02
C GLY A 418 -22.02 5.27 -0.81
N GLU A 419 -21.40 5.46 -1.98
CA GLU A 419 -20.89 4.36 -2.81
C GLU A 419 -19.36 4.35 -2.86
N MET A 420 -18.78 3.21 -3.24
CA MET A 420 -17.34 3.08 -3.45
C MET A 420 -17.01 3.21 -4.94
N VAL A 421 -16.46 4.36 -5.32
CA VAL A 421 -16.08 4.68 -6.70
C VAL A 421 -14.59 4.43 -6.94
N SER A 422 -14.22 4.13 -8.18
CA SER A 422 -12.79 4.01 -8.58
C SER A 422 -12.04 5.31 -8.30
N MET A 423 -10.82 5.24 -7.75
CA MET A 423 -9.99 6.43 -7.52
C MET A 423 -9.70 7.19 -8.83
N CYS A 424 -9.45 6.47 -9.94
CA CYS A 424 -9.21 7.10 -11.24
C CYS A 424 -10.46 7.86 -11.72
N ALA A 425 -11.63 7.23 -11.63
CA ALA A 425 -12.90 7.87 -11.98
C ALA A 425 -13.18 9.08 -11.09
N PHE A 426 -12.94 8.97 -9.78
CA PHE A 426 -13.13 10.06 -8.83
C PHE A 426 -12.29 11.30 -9.17
N ASN A 427 -11.05 11.09 -9.59
CA ASN A 427 -10.12 12.17 -9.93
C ASN A 427 -10.34 12.74 -11.34
N ALA A 428 -10.82 11.94 -12.30
CA ALA A 428 -10.93 12.34 -13.70
C ALA A 428 -12.34 12.78 -14.12
N MET A 429 -13.41 12.18 -13.59
CA MET A 429 -14.81 12.45 -13.98
C MET A 429 -15.43 13.63 -13.20
N GLY A 430 -14.61 14.53 -12.67
CA GLY A 430 -15.09 15.72 -11.94
C GLY A 430 -15.72 15.46 -10.56
N HIS A 431 -15.86 14.21 -10.11
CA HIS A 431 -16.47 13.88 -8.80
C HIS A 431 -15.73 14.56 -7.64
N ARG A 432 -14.39 14.62 -7.69
CA ARG A 432 -13.61 15.36 -6.69
C ARG A 432 -13.95 16.84 -6.69
N GLN A 433 -14.03 17.48 -7.85
CA GLN A 433 -14.36 18.90 -7.95
C GLN A 433 -15.80 19.16 -7.45
N ALA A 434 -16.76 18.31 -7.84
CA ALA A 434 -18.13 18.38 -7.32
C ALA A 434 -18.17 18.25 -5.79
N SER A 435 -17.39 17.34 -5.21
CA SER A 435 -17.31 17.20 -3.74
C SER A 435 -16.77 18.45 -3.06
N TYR A 436 -15.89 19.21 -3.73
CA TYR A 436 -15.34 20.45 -3.21
C TYR A 436 -16.38 21.57 -3.28
N ASP A 437 -17.09 21.67 -4.40
CA ASP A 437 -18.13 22.68 -4.61
C ASP A 437 -19.28 22.49 -3.60
N GLU A 438 -19.69 21.25 -3.35
CA GLU A 438 -20.64 20.88 -2.30
C GLU A 438 -20.13 21.31 -0.91
N SER A 439 -18.89 20.98 -0.57
CA SER A 439 -18.29 21.32 0.74
C SER A 439 -18.20 22.84 0.98
N ARG A 440 -17.90 23.62 -0.07
CA ARG A 440 -17.88 25.09 0.02
C ARG A 440 -19.27 25.67 0.23
N SER A 441 -20.25 25.19 -0.53
CA SER A 441 -21.64 25.65 -0.40
C SER A 441 -22.20 25.44 1.01
N ILE A 442 -21.81 24.35 1.67
CA ILE A 442 -22.18 24.07 3.08
C ILE A 442 -21.49 25.05 4.03
N SER A 443 -20.19 25.31 3.84
CA SER A 443 -19.44 26.27 4.66
C SER A 443 -20.02 27.69 4.53
N ASP A 444 -20.39 28.10 3.32
CA ASP A 444 -20.91 29.46 3.06
C ASP A 444 -22.31 29.64 3.65
N ARG A 445 -23.14 28.58 3.66
CA ARG A 445 -24.45 28.58 4.34
C ARG A 445 -24.31 28.65 5.86
N ALA A 446 -23.35 27.91 6.43
CA ALA A 446 -23.09 27.92 7.87
C ALA A 446 -22.56 29.28 8.36
N SER A 447 -21.69 29.95 7.59
CA SER A 447 -21.21 31.29 7.94
C SER A 447 -22.28 32.37 7.81
N CYS A 448 -23.23 32.26 6.87
CA CYS A 448 -24.38 33.17 6.79
C CYS A 448 -25.35 33.00 7.98
N SER A 449 -25.54 31.79 8.50
CA SER A 449 -26.39 31.56 9.68
C SER A 449 -25.75 32.03 10.99
N GLU A 450 -24.42 32.04 11.10
CA GLU A 450 -23.72 32.58 12.28
C GLU A 450 -23.64 34.12 12.26
N ALA A 451 -23.69 34.75 11.08
CA ALA A 451 -23.70 36.21 10.94
C ALA A 451 -25.09 36.85 11.17
N THR A 452 -26.13 36.04 11.42
CA THR A 452 -27.51 36.48 11.68
C THR A 452 -27.97 36.28 13.13
N VAL A 453 -27.04 36.01 14.06
CA VAL A 453 -27.29 35.88 15.50
C VAL A 453 -26.71 37.05 16.28
#